data_AF-F3GJ19-F1
#
_entry.id   AF-F3GJ19-F1
#
_cell.length_a   1.000
_cell.length_b   1.000
_cell.length_c   1.000
_cell.angle_alpha   90.00
_cell.angle_beta   90.00
_cell.angle_gamma   90.00
#
_symmetry.space_group_name_H-M   'P 1'
#
loop_
_entity.id
_entity.type
_entity.pdbx_description
1 polymer ?
#
loop_
_entity_poly.entity_id
_entity_poly.type
_entity_poly.pdbx_seq_one_letter_code
_entity_poly.pdbx_strand_id
1 'polypeptide(L)' 'INEREETFSAWIRAAQKDGRLKPVDPAFAATQMHALLKSFAFWPQVTFSAALLTPEEQHTVVESTLDMFLGWYEIAR' A
#
# COMPACT_ATOMS: atom_id res chain seq x y z
N ILE A 1 5.82 -4.02 -22.35
CA ILE A 1 5.64 -3.93 -20.88
C ILE A 1 5.62 -2.43 -20.59
N ASN A 2 4.48 -1.90 -20.15
CA ASN A 2 4.29 -0.46 -19.99
C ASN A 2 5.21 0.04 -18.86
N GLU A 3 6.17 0.90 -19.17
CA GLU A 3 7.20 1.39 -18.22
C GLU A 3 6.62 2.19 -17.03
N ARG A 4 5.30 2.41 -17.01
CA ARG A 4 4.54 3.10 -15.97
C ARG A 4 3.62 2.20 -15.16
N GLU A 5 3.71 0.88 -15.27
CA GLU A 5 2.96 0.01 -14.35
C GLU A 5 3.61 0.09 -12.97
N GLU A 6 3.01 0.87 -12.05
CA GLU A 6 3.48 1.00 -10.67
C GLU A 6 3.51 -0.37 -9.99
N THR A 7 4.60 -0.64 -9.24
CA THR A 7 4.90 -1.94 -8.62
C THR A 7 3.71 -2.55 -7.87
N PHE A 8 2.98 -1.75 -7.08
CA PHE A 8 1.80 -2.23 -6.36
C PHE A 8 0.62 -2.57 -7.27
N SER A 9 0.40 -1.81 -8.35
CA SER A 9 -0.66 -2.11 -9.31
C SER A 9 -0.43 -3.45 -10.00
N ALA A 10 0.81 -3.74 -10.40
CA ALA A 10 1.17 -5.03 -10.99
C ALA A 10 0.97 -6.20 -10.00
N TRP A 11 1.40 -6.02 -8.74
CA TRP A 11 1.24 -7.03 -7.69
C TRP A 11 -0.24 -7.30 -7.37
N ILE A 12 -1.06 -6.26 -7.23
CA ILE A 12 -2.50 -6.40 -6.96
C ILE A 12 -3.18 -7.13 -8.11
N ARG A 13 -2.90 -6.77 -9.36
CA ARG A 13 -3.45 -7.45 -10.54
C ARG A 13 -3.09 -8.94 -10.56
N ALA A 14 -1.84 -9.27 -10.23
CA ALA A 14 -1.40 -10.67 -10.16
C ALA A 14 -2.13 -11.43 -9.05
N ALA A 15 -2.27 -10.86 -7.85
CA ALA A 15 -2.97 -11.49 -6.73
C ALA A 15 -4.48 -11.66 -6.98
N GLN A 16 -5.11 -10.74 -7.72
CA GLN A 16 -6.50 -10.88 -8.19
C GLN A 16 -6.64 -12.00 -9.21
N LYS A 17 -5.70 -12.13 -10.16
CA LYS A 17 -5.70 -13.22 -11.14
C LYS A 17 -5.55 -14.59 -10.45
N ASP A 18 -4.84 -14.64 -9.33
CA ASP A 18 -4.70 -15.81 -8.46
C ASP A 18 -5.91 -16.04 -7.53
N GLY A 19 -6.93 -15.18 -7.58
CA GLY A 19 -8.13 -15.29 -6.76
C GLY A 19 -7.92 -15.05 -5.26
N ARG A 20 -6.84 -14.34 -4.90
CA ARG A 20 -6.47 -14.07 -3.49
C ARG A 20 -6.93 -12.70 -2.99
N LEU A 21 -7.12 -11.75 -3.90
CA LEU A 21 -7.68 -10.44 -3.59
C LEU A 21 -9.03 -10.23 -4.30
N LYS A 22 -9.92 -9.46 -3.66
CA LYS A 22 -11.22 -9.05 -4.17
C LYS A 22 -11.07 -8.29 -5.51
N PRO A 23 -12.08 -8.36 -6.39
CA PRO A 23 -12.09 -7.56 -7.62
C PRO A 23 -12.18 -6.07 -7.29
N VAL A 24 -11.15 -5.32 -7.66
CA VAL A 24 -11.02 -3.87 -7.53
C VAL A 24 -10.09 -3.36 -8.63
N ASP A 25 -10.21 -2.11 -9.06
CA ASP A 25 -9.20 -1.50 -9.93
C ASP A 25 -7.81 -1.52 -9.24
N PRO A 26 -6.79 -2.20 -9.82
CA PRO A 26 -5.47 -2.27 -9.21
C PRO A 26 -4.82 -0.92 -8.96
N ALA A 27 -5.04 0.07 -9.84
CA ALA A 27 -4.47 1.42 -9.67
C ALA A 27 -5.11 2.15 -8.47
N PHE A 28 -6.41 1.98 -8.28
CA PHE A 28 -7.14 2.52 -7.14
C PHE A 28 -6.68 1.88 -5.81
N ALA A 29 -6.53 0.54 -5.78
CA ALA A 29 -6.03 -0.16 -4.61
C ALA A 29 -4.55 0.21 -4.31
N ALA A 30 -3.69 0.31 -5.33
CA ALA A 30 -2.32 0.77 -5.18
C ALA A 30 -2.24 2.20 -4.61
N THR A 31 -3.13 3.09 -5.05
CA THR A 31 -3.22 4.46 -4.53
C THR A 31 -3.54 4.47 -3.04
N GLN A 32 -4.47 3.63 -2.57
CA GLN A 32 -4.78 3.51 -1.14
C GLN A 32 -3.60 2.94 -0.35
N MET A 33 -2.92 1.92 -0.87
CA MET A 33 -1.73 1.37 -0.23
C MET A 33 -0.62 2.42 -0.08
N HIS A 34 -0.36 3.21 -1.13
CA HIS A 34 0.55 4.34 -1.05
C HIS A 34 0.08 5.41 -0.06
N ALA A 35 -1.22 5.71 -0.01
CA ALA A 35 -1.76 6.73 0.90
C ALA A 35 -1.54 6.36 2.37
N LEU A 36 -1.74 5.09 2.73
CA LEU A 36 -1.50 4.58 4.08
C LEU A 36 -0.03 4.72 4.53
N LEU A 37 0.93 4.56 3.62
CA LEU A 37 2.35 4.77 3.92
C LEU A 37 2.74 6.26 3.90
N LYS A 38 2.35 6.98 2.84
CA LYS A 38 2.79 8.35 2.58
C LYS A 38 2.20 9.36 3.57
N SER A 39 1.06 9.07 4.18
CA SER A 39 0.50 9.91 5.25
C SER A 39 1.43 10.05 6.46
N PHE A 40 2.31 9.07 6.71
CA PHE A 40 3.23 9.08 7.85
C PHE A 40 4.70 9.26 7.43
N ALA A 41 5.10 8.61 6.33
CA ALA A 41 6.51 8.48 5.94
C ALA A 41 6.91 9.31 4.71
N PHE A 42 6.02 10.18 4.21
CA PHE A 42 6.34 11.03 3.07
C PHE A 42 5.82 12.47 3.22
N TRP A 43 4.50 12.65 3.34
CA TRP A 43 3.93 13.99 3.33
C TRP A 43 4.39 14.83 4.52
N PRO A 44 4.38 14.34 5.78
CA PRO A 44 4.86 15.14 6.91
C PRO A 44 6.31 15.64 6.74
N GLN A 45 7.18 14.80 6.18
CA GLN A 45 8.58 15.11 5.95
C GLN A 45 8.76 16.13 4.82
N VAL A 46 7.97 16.02 3.74
CA VAL A 46 8.02 16.94 2.59
C VAL A 46 7.37 18.29 2.90
N THR A 47 6.22 18.31 3.57
CA THR A 47 5.43 19.53 3.76
C THR A 47 5.81 20.32 5.01
N PHE A 48 6.25 19.63 6.07
CA PHE A 48 6.53 20.25 7.37
C PHE A 48 7.95 20.02 7.86
N SER A 49 8.82 19.41 7.04
CA SER A 49 10.18 19.02 7.45
C SER A 49 10.20 18.23 8.76
N ALA A 50 9.19 17.38 8.96
CA ALA A 50 9.14 16.46 10.09
C ALA A 50 10.34 15.50 10.08
N ALA A 51 10.69 14.97 11.25
CA ALA A 51 11.72 13.95 11.36
C ALA A 51 11.36 12.70 10.54
N LEU A 52 12.38 11.96 10.10
CA LEU A 52 12.19 10.63 9.55
C LEU A 52 11.70 9.69 10.66
N LEU A 53 10.85 8.73 10.28
CA LEU A 53 10.38 7.69 11.20
C LEU A 53 11.56 6.83 11.68
N THR A 54 11.55 6.47 12.96
CA THR A 54 12.48 5.46 13.50
C THR A 54 12.18 4.08 12.90
N PRO A 55 13.10 3.10 12.98
CA PRO A 55 12.83 1.74 12.52
C PRO A 55 11.57 1.12 13.16
N GLU A 56 11.32 1.40 14.43
CA GLU A 56 10.14 0.92 15.16
C GLU A 56 8.85 1.55 14.62
N GLU A 57 8.85 2.86 14.38
CA GLU A 57 7.71 3.57 13.79
C GLU A 57 7.43 3.11 12.35
N GLN A 58 8.48 2.87 11.55
CA GLN A 58 8.35 2.32 10.21
C GLN A 58 7.67 0.94 10.25
N HIS A 59 8.11 0.07 11.16
CA HIS A 59 7.51 -1.26 11.34
C HIS A 59 6.02 -1.15 11.69
N THR A 60 5.65 -0.29 12.64
CA THR A 60 4.24 -0.06 13.00
C THR A 60 3.40 0.40 11.82
N VAL A 61 3.90 1.36 11.02
CA VAL A 61 3.17 1.86 9.84
C VAL A 61 2.99 0.76 8.79
N VAL A 62 4.02 -0.07 8.56
CA VAL A 62 3.94 -1.17 7.59
C VAL A 62 2.94 -2.23 8.04
N GLU A 63 3.04 -2.72 9.29
CA GLU A 63 2.13 -3.76 9.81
C GLU A 63 0.68 -3.28 9.77
N SER A 64 0.40 -2.07 10.26
CA SER A 64 -0.95 -1.52 10.23
C SER A 64 -1.47 -1.32 8.80
N THR A 65 -0.61 -0.91 7.86
CA THR A 65 -0.97 -0.80 6.45
C THR A 65 -1.36 -2.16 5.86
N LEU A 66 -0.59 -3.21 6.15
CA LEU A 66 -0.87 -4.56 5.70
C LEU A 66 -2.17 -5.09 6.30
N ASP A 67 -2.36 -4.95 7.61
CA ASP A 67 -3.57 -5.38 8.32
C ASP A 67 -4.83 -4.71 7.75
N MET A 68 -4.78 -3.39 7.54
CA MET A 68 -5.91 -2.66 6.97
C MET A 68 -6.16 -3.04 5.51
N PHE A 69 -5.11 -3.13 4.69
CA PHE A 69 -5.23 -3.43 3.28
C PHE A 69 -5.74 -4.85 3.05
N LEU A 70 -5.14 -5.85 3.69
CA LEU A 70 -5.52 -7.25 3.54
C LEU A 70 -6.84 -7.55 4.28
N GLY A 71 -7.07 -6.97 5.46
CA GLY A 71 -8.34 -7.12 6.17
C GLY A 71 -9.54 -6.69 5.31
N TRP A 72 -9.37 -5.73 4.40
CA TRP A 72 -10.40 -5.35 3.45
C TRP A 72 -10.32 -6.09 2.11
N TYR A 73 -9.15 -6.24 1.49
CA TYR A 73 -9.04 -6.75 0.12
C TYR A 73 -8.82 -8.26 0.01
N GLU A 74 -8.35 -8.93 1.05
CA GLU A 74 -8.14 -10.37 1.01
C GLU A 74 -9.47 -11.13 0.89
N ILE A 75 -9.45 -12.18 0.07
CA ILE A 75 -10.51 -13.19 0.06
C ILE A 75 -10.11 -14.26 1.08
N ALA A 76 -10.56 -14.08 2.33
CA ALA A 76 -10.42 -15.12 3.34
C ALA A 76 -11.13 -16.39 2.87
N ARG A 77 -10.40 -17.50 2.84
CA ARG A 77 -10.97 -18.83 2.56
C ARG A 77 -11.60 -19.43 3.80
#